data_AF-A0A7R9EVY3-F1
#
_entry.id   AF-A0A7R9EVY3-F1
#
_cell.length_a   1.000
_cell.length_b   1.000
_cell.length_c   1.000
_cell.angle_alpha   90.00
_cell.angle_beta   90.00
_cell.angle_gamma   90.00
#
_symmetry.space_group_name_H-M   'P 1'
#
loop_
_entity.id
_entity.type
_entity.pdbx_description
1 polymer ?
#
loop_
_entity_poly.entity_id
_entity_poly.type
_entity_poly.pdbx_seq_one_letter_code
_entity_poly.pdbx_strand_id
1 'polypeptide(L)'
;SLIDFSITTPLQDECVTSVPIEIVSKLLSDGSAWNSHAASAEVIATLAPLLDNNPPSAEMCHFFSQHCVDNPRSPLVADTLTPIIHRILKHNVDFGKSPHMRRFVQDYIRALHSQNGGSDVIQKFVTSVHGPSSGCPHPRVLPNLVSVCLASIFSNFEVRRDPARRNEAPSPAEEGEVDGDNESRWESRENRHLRCYITVFLHISEYDDWRPGLAQLLQPIPFPDEALGYQPFIHDFMPVIQRIGTDSRCEVHQMVLGIREGKEGWFDIYCPSSLACSDDGLLWCLMLQTLLMCCCRRKRFMAQVAKHYNPCMLASLRGHAVANEALCLMLEWELIELEEVKMQIVTTLQTTTSGREHYQALCQRQRHLRELVS
;
A
#
# COMPACT_ATOMS: atom_id res chain seq x y z
N SER A 1 -21.55 -37.04 -4.81
CA SER A 1 -20.35 -37.09 -3.95
C SER A 1 -20.72 -36.72 -2.51
N LEU A 2 -19.83 -36.90 -1.51
CA LEU A 2 -20.06 -36.42 -0.13
C LEU A 2 -20.31 -34.90 -0.10
N ILE A 3 -19.62 -34.16 -0.96
CA ILE A 3 -19.76 -32.71 -1.09
C ILE A 3 -21.12 -32.35 -1.66
N ASP A 4 -21.57 -33.04 -2.72
CA ASP A 4 -22.90 -32.81 -3.30
C ASP A 4 -24.00 -33.07 -2.26
N PHE A 5 -23.86 -34.12 -1.45
CA PHE A 5 -24.79 -34.38 -0.34
C PHE A 5 -24.79 -33.21 0.65
N SER A 6 -23.61 -32.70 1.00
CA SER A 6 -23.45 -31.63 2.00
C SER A 6 -24.04 -30.30 1.54
N ILE A 7 -24.04 -30.01 0.22
CA ILE A 7 -24.57 -28.75 -0.34
C ILE A 7 -26.04 -28.84 -0.77
N THR A 8 -26.55 -30.04 -1.09
CA THR A 8 -27.93 -30.22 -1.60
C THR A 8 -28.92 -30.73 -0.55
N THR A 9 -28.43 -31.23 0.58
CA THR A 9 -29.30 -31.74 1.63
C THR A 9 -30.12 -30.62 2.27
N PRO A 10 -31.41 -30.83 2.57
CA PRO A 10 -32.22 -29.85 3.31
C PRO A 10 -31.82 -29.77 4.80
N LEU A 11 -30.93 -30.64 5.27
CA LEU A 11 -30.46 -30.67 6.66
C LEU A 11 -29.44 -29.54 6.89
N GLN A 12 -29.83 -28.53 7.67
CA GLN A 12 -28.96 -27.42 8.08
C GLN A 12 -28.33 -27.68 9.45
N ASP A 13 -27.47 -28.71 9.52
CA ASP A 13 -26.71 -29.05 10.72
C ASP A 13 -25.22 -28.75 10.50
N GLU A 14 -24.52 -28.24 11.51
CA GLU A 14 -23.09 -27.92 11.42
C GLU A 14 -22.24 -29.14 11.06
N CYS A 15 -22.62 -30.33 11.52
CA CYS A 15 -21.94 -31.58 11.18
C CYS A 15 -22.03 -31.92 9.68
N VAL A 16 -23.07 -31.46 8.98
CA VAL A 16 -23.23 -31.72 7.54
C VAL A 16 -22.14 -31.01 6.74
N THR A 17 -21.67 -29.85 7.20
CA THR A 17 -20.61 -29.09 6.52
C THR A 17 -19.23 -29.29 7.15
N SER A 18 -19.14 -29.53 8.46
CA SER A 18 -17.85 -29.71 9.15
C SER A 18 -17.21 -31.08 8.90
N VAL A 19 -17.99 -32.17 8.90
CA VAL A 19 -17.45 -33.53 8.73
C VAL A 19 -16.75 -33.71 7.37
N PRO A 20 -17.31 -33.26 6.22
CA PRO A 20 -16.59 -33.29 4.95
C PRO A 20 -15.27 -32.50 4.99
N ILE A 21 -15.24 -31.35 5.66
CA ILE A 21 -14.02 -30.54 5.80
C ILE A 21 -12.97 -31.29 6.62
N GLU A 22 -13.35 -31.91 7.73
CA GLU A 22 -12.45 -32.70 8.58
C GLU A 22 -11.87 -33.90 7.83
N ILE A 23 -12.71 -34.66 7.11
CA ILE A 23 -12.28 -35.81 6.31
C ILE A 23 -11.27 -35.38 5.26
N VAL A 24 -11.60 -34.33 4.48
CA VAL A 24 -10.69 -33.83 3.44
C VAL A 24 -9.40 -33.31 4.03
N SER A 25 -9.47 -32.55 5.13
CA SER A 25 -8.26 -32.01 5.79
C SER A 25 -7.31 -33.12 6.19
N LYS A 26 -7.84 -34.23 6.73
CA LYS A 26 -7.05 -35.41 7.07
C LYS A 26 -6.47 -36.12 5.83
N LEU A 27 -7.21 -36.17 4.73
CA LEU A 27 -6.69 -36.74 3.47
C LEU A 27 -5.59 -35.88 2.84
N LEU A 28 -5.66 -34.55 3.01
CA LEU A 28 -4.63 -33.63 2.55
C LEU A 28 -3.36 -33.70 3.42
N SER A 29 -3.48 -33.97 4.73
CA SER A 29 -2.33 -34.11 5.61
C SER A 29 -1.46 -35.34 5.32
N ASP A 30 -2.02 -36.38 4.69
CA ASP A 30 -1.29 -37.63 4.36
C ASP A 30 -0.44 -37.51 3.07
N GLY A 31 -0.49 -36.34 2.41
CA GLY A 31 0.65 -35.64 1.77
C GLY A 31 1.32 -36.19 0.50
N SER A 32 0.98 -37.38 0.00
CA SER A 32 1.72 -37.97 -1.14
C SER A 32 0.92 -38.22 -2.41
N ALA A 33 -0.41 -38.30 -2.33
CA ALA A 33 -1.26 -38.71 -3.46
C ALA A 33 -1.65 -37.56 -4.41
N TRP A 34 -1.45 -36.30 -4.01
CA TRP A 34 -2.08 -35.14 -4.66
C TRP A 34 -1.11 -34.20 -5.39
N ASN A 35 0.18 -34.56 -5.45
CA ASN A 35 1.25 -33.66 -5.92
C ASN A 35 1.29 -33.45 -7.44
N SER A 36 0.51 -34.20 -8.22
CA SER A 36 0.43 -33.95 -9.66
C SER A 36 -0.49 -32.75 -9.95
N HIS A 37 -0.15 -31.93 -10.95
CA HIS A 37 -0.98 -30.79 -11.35
C HIS A 37 -2.44 -31.18 -11.63
N ALA A 38 -2.66 -32.31 -12.31
CA ALA A 38 -4.01 -32.79 -12.63
C ALA A 38 -4.80 -33.20 -11.38
N ALA A 39 -4.17 -33.94 -10.46
CA ALA A 39 -4.82 -34.37 -9.21
C ALA A 39 -5.12 -33.17 -8.30
N SER A 40 -4.18 -32.22 -8.18
CA SER A 40 -4.40 -30.99 -7.41
C SER A 40 -5.58 -30.18 -7.95
N ALA A 41 -5.64 -30.02 -9.27
CA ALA A 41 -6.72 -29.32 -9.94
C ALA A 41 -8.09 -29.97 -9.71
N GLU A 42 -8.17 -31.30 -9.81
CA GLU A 42 -9.42 -32.05 -9.59
C GLU A 42 -9.89 -31.95 -8.14
N VAL A 43 -8.98 -32.03 -7.17
CA VAL A 43 -9.30 -31.84 -5.74
C VAL A 43 -9.83 -30.43 -5.50
N ILE A 44 -9.17 -29.39 -6.00
CA ILE A 44 -9.62 -27.99 -5.83
C ILE A 44 -11.02 -27.80 -6.41
N ALA A 45 -11.25 -28.24 -7.64
CA ALA A 45 -12.55 -28.13 -8.30
C ALA A 45 -13.65 -28.86 -7.53
N THR A 46 -13.32 -30.03 -6.97
CA THR A 46 -14.24 -30.84 -6.15
C THR A 46 -14.57 -30.16 -4.82
N LEU A 47 -13.61 -29.49 -4.18
CA LEU A 47 -13.78 -28.84 -2.88
C LEU A 47 -14.45 -27.46 -2.95
N ALA A 48 -14.35 -26.77 -4.08
CA ALA A 48 -14.82 -25.39 -4.18
C ALA A 48 -16.28 -25.16 -3.74
N PRO A 49 -17.28 -26.00 -4.14
CA PRO A 49 -18.67 -25.80 -3.71
C PRO A 49 -18.87 -25.88 -2.19
N LEU A 50 -18.05 -26.69 -1.50
CA LEU A 50 -18.10 -26.80 -0.03
C LEU A 50 -17.62 -25.50 0.65
N LEU A 51 -16.67 -24.81 0.03
CA LEU A 51 -15.99 -23.64 0.58
C LEU A 51 -16.68 -22.31 0.27
N ASP A 52 -17.70 -22.30 -0.60
CA ASP A 52 -18.57 -21.14 -0.81
C ASP A 52 -19.18 -20.68 0.54
N ASN A 53 -19.58 -21.64 1.37
CA ASN A 53 -20.27 -21.39 2.63
C ASN A 53 -19.48 -21.74 3.88
N ASN A 54 -18.26 -22.26 3.77
CA ASN A 54 -17.45 -22.69 4.91
C ASN A 54 -16.01 -22.16 4.85
N PRO A 55 -15.39 -21.81 5.98
CA PRO A 55 -13.98 -21.43 5.99
C PRO A 55 -13.10 -22.64 5.65
N PRO A 56 -12.03 -22.48 4.85
CA PRO A 56 -11.07 -23.55 4.63
C PRO A 56 -10.27 -23.85 5.91
N SER A 57 -9.93 -25.12 6.11
CA SER A 57 -9.01 -25.54 7.18
C SER A 57 -7.56 -25.10 6.92
N ALA A 58 -6.68 -25.31 7.89
CA ALA A 58 -5.26 -25.01 7.75
C ALA A 58 -4.59 -25.86 6.65
N GLU A 59 -4.95 -27.14 6.60
CA GLU A 59 -4.46 -28.12 5.61
C GLU A 59 -4.91 -27.75 4.21
N MET A 60 -6.18 -27.36 4.05
CA MET A 60 -6.71 -26.84 2.78
C MET A 60 -6.00 -25.55 2.37
N CYS A 61 -5.81 -24.59 3.29
CA CYS A 61 -5.09 -23.36 2.99
C CYS A 61 -3.66 -23.65 2.51
N HIS A 62 -2.95 -24.58 3.16
CA HIS A 62 -1.61 -24.98 2.75
C HIS A 62 -1.61 -25.60 1.35
N PHE A 63 -2.53 -26.52 1.09
CA PHE A 63 -2.69 -27.18 -0.20
C PHE A 63 -2.99 -26.18 -1.33
N PHE A 64 -3.93 -25.25 -1.13
CA PHE A 64 -4.24 -24.21 -2.12
C PHE A 64 -3.09 -23.22 -2.31
N SER A 65 -2.38 -22.87 -1.23
CA SER A 65 -1.14 -22.08 -1.29
C SER A 65 -0.12 -22.73 -2.22
N GLN A 66 0.11 -24.03 -2.02
CA GLN A 66 1.08 -24.79 -2.80
C GLN A 66 0.69 -24.83 -4.28
N HIS A 67 -0.61 -25.05 -4.58
CA HIS A 67 -1.09 -24.99 -5.97
C HIS A 67 -0.91 -23.61 -6.59
N CYS A 68 -1.15 -22.52 -5.87
CA CYS A 68 -0.90 -21.15 -6.34
C CYS A 68 0.59 -20.91 -6.64
N VAL A 69 1.50 -21.50 -5.87
CA VAL A 69 2.95 -21.35 -6.07
C VAL A 69 3.43 -22.19 -7.25
N ASP A 70 3.01 -23.45 -7.33
CA ASP A 70 3.48 -24.40 -8.34
C ASP A 70 2.82 -24.19 -9.70
N ASN A 71 1.56 -23.76 -9.71
CA ASN A 71 0.74 -23.63 -10.92
C ASN A 71 0.07 -22.24 -11.01
N PRO A 72 0.83 -21.15 -10.96
CA PRO A 72 0.28 -19.81 -10.76
C PRO A 72 -0.56 -19.30 -11.95
N ARG A 73 -0.38 -19.92 -13.14
CA ARG A 73 -1.16 -19.65 -14.36
C ARG A 73 -2.37 -20.58 -14.54
N SER A 74 -2.66 -21.44 -13.56
CA SER A 74 -3.82 -22.33 -13.60
C SER A 74 -5.12 -21.51 -13.63
N PRO A 75 -6.12 -21.85 -14.48
CA PRO A 75 -7.40 -21.13 -14.51
C PRO A 75 -8.14 -21.20 -13.17
N LEU A 76 -7.91 -22.27 -12.39
CA LEU A 76 -8.47 -22.43 -11.05
C LEU A 76 -8.09 -21.30 -10.10
N VAL A 77 -6.92 -20.66 -10.31
CA VAL A 77 -6.51 -19.50 -9.52
C VAL A 77 -7.49 -18.35 -9.76
N ALA A 78 -7.73 -17.95 -11.00
CA ALA A 78 -8.59 -16.80 -11.30
C ALA A 78 -10.09 -17.09 -11.15
N ASP A 79 -10.50 -18.34 -11.33
CA ASP A 79 -11.93 -18.70 -11.39
C ASP A 79 -12.42 -19.32 -10.09
N THR A 80 -11.77 -20.41 -9.66
CA THR A 80 -12.27 -21.28 -8.58
C THR A 80 -11.84 -20.82 -7.19
N LEU A 81 -10.62 -20.30 -7.04
CA LEU A 81 -10.11 -19.85 -5.74
C LEU A 81 -10.62 -18.45 -5.37
N THR A 82 -11.02 -17.64 -6.35
CA THR A 82 -11.50 -16.26 -6.13
C THR A 82 -12.64 -16.16 -5.11
N PRO A 83 -13.74 -16.95 -5.18
CA PRO A 83 -14.81 -16.93 -4.18
C PRO A 83 -14.34 -17.30 -2.77
N ILE A 84 -13.39 -18.24 -2.65
CA ILE A 84 -12.82 -18.66 -1.37
C ILE A 84 -12.01 -17.49 -0.77
N ILE A 85 -11.22 -16.78 -1.59
CA ILE A 85 -10.48 -15.59 -1.17
C ILE A 85 -11.41 -14.46 -0.76
N HIS A 86 -12.49 -14.22 -1.51
CA HIS A 86 -13.53 -13.27 -1.13
C HIS A 86 -14.09 -13.58 0.25
N ARG A 87 -14.38 -14.85 0.52
CA ARG A 87 -14.89 -15.30 1.81
C ARG A 87 -13.87 -15.05 2.93
N ILE A 88 -12.60 -15.43 2.74
CA ILE A 88 -11.53 -15.17 3.72
C ILE A 88 -11.45 -13.67 4.02
N LEU A 89 -11.43 -12.81 3.01
CA LEU A 89 -11.35 -11.35 3.19
C LEU A 89 -12.59 -10.75 3.86
N LYS A 90 -13.78 -11.33 3.68
CA LYS A 90 -15.03 -10.85 4.32
C LYS A 90 -15.19 -11.33 5.76
N HIS A 91 -14.76 -12.56 6.06
CA HIS A 91 -15.12 -13.23 7.31
C HIS A 91 -13.94 -13.43 8.28
N ASN A 92 -12.69 -13.37 7.83
CA ASN A 92 -11.56 -13.42 8.75
C ASN A 92 -11.51 -12.14 9.60
N VAL A 93 -11.38 -12.33 10.91
CA VAL A 93 -11.33 -11.24 11.90
C VAL A 93 -9.89 -10.92 12.31
N ASP A 94 -8.98 -11.90 12.24
CA ASP A 94 -7.62 -11.78 12.75
C ASP A 94 -6.67 -12.76 12.04
N PHE A 95 -5.92 -12.25 11.06
CA PHE A 95 -4.88 -13.03 10.40
C PHE A 95 -3.70 -13.40 11.31
N GLY A 96 -3.53 -12.75 12.46
CA GLY A 96 -2.58 -13.16 13.49
C GLY A 96 -2.91 -14.54 14.07
N LYS A 97 -4.21 -14.85 14.19
CA LYS A 97 -4.70 -16.17 14.65
C LYS A 97 -4.84 -17.20 13.53
N SER A 98 -4.82 -16.77 12.28
CA SER A 98 -4.97 -17.65 11.10
C SER A 98 -3.85 -17.41 10.07
N PRO A 99 -2.58 -17.72 10.40
CA PRO A 99 -1.44 -17.46 9.52
C PRO A 99 -1.52 -18.23 8.19
N HIS A 100 -2.13 -19.42 8.17
CA HIS A 100 -2.33 -20.22 6.96
C HIS A 100 -3.25 -19.53 5.95
N MET A 101 -4.36 -18.93 6.42
CA MET A 101 -5.26 -18.15 5.57
C MET A 101 -4.55 -16.91 5.03
N ARG A 102 -3.77 -16.21 5.86
CA ARG A 102 -2.96 -15.07 5.41
C ARG A 102 -2.02 -15.51 4.29
N ARG A 103 -1.26 -16.58 4.52
CA ARG A 103 -0.31 -17.11 3.53
C ARG A 103 -1.00 -17.51 2.22
N PHE A 104 -2.14 -18.17 2.31
CA PHE A 104 -2.92 -18.54 1.13
C PHE A 104 -3.35 -17.31 0.32
N VAL A 105 -3.87 -16.26 0.95
CA VAL A 105 -4.23 -15.02 0.25
C VAL A 105 -3.00 -14.36 -0.38
N GLN A 106 -1.84 -14.38 0.31
CA GLN A 106 -0.59 -13.84 -0.23
C GLN A 106 -0.12 -14.58 -1.48
N ASP A 107 -0.12 -15.92 -1.43
CA ASP A 107 0.31 -16.79 -2.54
C ASP A 107 -0.67 -16.67 -3.72
N TYR A 108 -1.97 -16.59 -3.45
CA TYR A 108 -3.00 -16.33 -4.45
C TYR A 108 -2.81 -14.97 -5.16
N ILE A 109 -2.57 -13.88 -4.41
CA ILE A 109 -2.33 -12.55 -5.01
C ILE A 109 -1.07 -12.58 -5.90
N ARG A 110 -0.01 -13.28 -5.47
CA ARG A 110 1.19 -13.48 -6.29
C ARG A 110 0.90 -14.28 -7.56
N ALA A 111 0.11 -15.35 -7.45
CA ALA A 111 -0.29 -16.16 -8.61
C ALA A 111 -1.08 -15.33 -9.63
N LEU A 112 -2.07 -14.54 -9.19
CA LEU A 112 -2.82 -13.63 -10.05
C LEU A 112 -1.92 -12.64 -10.80
N HIS A 113 -0.98 -12.00 -10.11
CA HIS A 113 -0.07 -11.03 -10.72
C HIS A 113 0.92 -11.67 -11.71
N SER A 114 1.16 -12.98 -11.63
CA SER A 114 2.03 -13.69 -12.57
C SER A 114 1.34 -14.07 -13.89
N GLN A 115 0.02 -13.89 -13.98
CA GLN A 115 -0.73 -14.12 -15.21
C GLN A 115 -0.36 -13.06 -16.26
N ASN A 116 -0.64 -13.35 -17.54
CA ASN A 116 -0.23 -12.51 -18.66
C ASN A 116 -0.73 -11.04 -18.56
N GLY A 117 -1.84 -10.80 -17.86
CA GLY A 117 -2.38 -9.45 -17.64
C GLY A 117 -1.77 -8.70 -16.44
N GLY A 118 -0.93 -9.34 -15.61
CA GLY A 118 -0.21 -8.70 -14.50
C GLY A 118 -1.08 -7.79 -13.63
N SER A 119 -0.81 -6.48 -13.71
CA SER A 119 -1.54 -5.44 -12.98
C SER A 119 -3.05 -5.42 -13.29
N ASP A 120 -3.46 -5.67 -14.54
CA ASP A 120 -4.88 -5.64 -14.93
C ASP A 120 -5.68 -6.76 -14.25
N VAL A 121 -5.03 -7.90 -13.99
CA VAL A 121 -5.65 -9.02 -13.27
C VAL A 121 -5.85 -8.65 -11.80
N ILE A 122 -4.87 -7.97 -11.20
CA ILE A 122 -4.99 -7.43 -9.84
C ILE A 122 -6.08 -6.36 -9.78
N GLN A 123 -6.17 -5.47 -10.76
CA GLN A 123 -7.24 -4.47 -10.82
C GLN A 123 -8.62 -5.13 -10.84
N LYS A 124 -8.83 -6.13 -11.71
CA LYS A 124 -10.08 -6.90 -11.77
C LYS A 124 -10.40 -7.59 -10.45
N PHE A 125 -9.39 -8.16 -9.81
CA PHE A 125 -9.56 -8.77 -8.49
C PHE A 125 -9.97 -7.74 -7.43
N VAL A 126 -9.26 -6.61 -7.32
CA VAL A 126 -9.58 -5.54 -6.36
C VAL A 126 -11.00 -5.01 -6.61
N THR A 127 -11.38 -4.82 -7.88
CA THR A 127 -12.74 -4.46 -8.29
C THR A 127 -13.77 -5.49 -7.84
N SER A 128 -13.46 -6.79 -8.00
CA SER A 128 -14.37 -7.87 -7.59
C SER A 128 -14.61 -7.93 -6.08
N VAL A 129 -13.58 -7.65 -5.26
CA VAL A 129 -13.70 -7.67 -3.79
C VAL A 129 -14.27 -6.37 -3.23
N HIS A 130 -14.12 -5.24 -3.96
CA HIS A 130 -14.83 -3.99 -3.69
C HIS A 130 -16.35 -4.17 -3.89
N GLY A 131 -16.72 -4.80 -5.02
CA GLY A 131 -18.09 -5.16 -5.36
C GLY A 131 -18.57 -4.45 -6.64
N PRO A 132 -19.47 -5.09 -7.42
CA PRO A 132 -19.84 -4.64 -8.78
C PRO A 132 -20.68 -3.35 -8.85
N SER A 133 -21.08 -2.81 -7.70
CA SER A 133 -21.94 -1.63 -7.60
C SER A 133 -21.61 -0.94 -6.29
N SER A 134 -21.11 0.29 -6.39
CA SER A 134 -20.65 1.21 -5.34
C SER A 134 -21.71 1.55 -4.26
N GLY A 135 -22.21 0.53 -3.56
CA GLY A 135 -23.22 0.64 -2.51
C GLY A 135 -22.63 0.58 -1.10
N CYS A 136 -21.61 -0.24 -0.87
CA CYS A 136 -20.71 -0.27 0.30
C CYS A 136 -19.89 -1.57 0.23
N PRO A 137 -18.57 -1.55 -0.02
CA PRO A 137 -17.72 -2.73 0.11
C PRO A 137 -17.80 -3.29 1.53
N HIS A 138 -17.69 -4.62 1.67
CA HIS A 138 -17.76 -5.25 2.98
C HIS A 138 -16.67 -4.68 3.91
N PRO A 139 -16.99 -4.23 5.14
CA PRO A 139 -16.10 -3.39 5.96
C PRO A 139 -14.78 -4.05 6.34
N ARG A 140 -14.71 -5.38 6.31
CA ARG A 140 -13.48 -6.14 6.58
C ARG A 140 -12.54 -6.30 5.38
N VAL A 141 -13.02 -6.11 4.16
CA VAL A 141 -12.21 -6.41 2.96
C VAL A 141 -10.98 -5.51 2.90
N LEU A 142 -11.17 -4.19 3.04
CA LEU A 142 -10.08 -3.23 3.03
C LEU A 142 -9.01 -3.50 4.11
N PRO A 143 -9.34 -3.56 5.42
CA PRO A 143 -8.33 -3.81 6.44
C PRO A 143 -7.65 -5.17 6.29
N ASN A 144 -8.38 -6.21 5.85
CA ASN A 144 -7.81 -7.53 5.61
C ASN A 144 -6.84 -7.53 4.43
N LEU A 145 -7.19 -6.88 3.31
CA LEU A 145 -6.35 -6.80 2.14
C LEU A 145 -5.07 -5.98 2.42
N VAL A 146 -5.20 -4.86 3.13
CA VAL A 146 -4.05 -4.05 3.58
C VAL A 146 -3.17 -4.87 4.52
N SER A 147 -3.73 -5.55 5.52
CA SER A 147 -2.97 -6.40 6.45
C SER A 147 -2.16 -7.50 5.75
N VAL A 148 -2.76 -8.17 4.76
CA VAL A 148 -2.11 -9.20 3.93
C VAL A 148 -0.94 -8.61 3.12
N CYS A 149 -1.13 -7.44 2.53
CA CYS A 149 -0.09 -6.77 1.73
C CYS A 149 1.05 -6.26 2.60
N LEU A 150 0.74 -5.60 3.73
CA LEU A 150 1.75 -5.15 4.69
C LEU A 150 2.61 -6.31 5.19
N ALA A 151 1.98 -7.40 5.64
CA ALA A 151 2.71 -8.57 6.10
C ALA A 151 3.65 -9.14 5.03
N SER A 152 3.25 -9.11 3.76
CA SER A 152 4.09 -9.57 2.65
C SER A 152 5.28 -8.64 2.38
N ILE A 153 5.06 -7.33 2.45
CA ILE A 153 6.11 -6.33 2.29
C ILE A 153 7.13 -6.44 3.43
N PHE A 154 6.67 -6.57 4.68
CA PHE A 154 7.55 -6.84 5.82
C PHE A 154 8.40 -8.10 5.61
N SER A 155 7.78 -9.23 5.26
CA SER A 155 8.52 -10.47 5.00
C SER A 155 9.52 -10.34 3.85
N ASN A 156 9.20 -9.55 2.81
CA ASN A 156 10.14 -9.30 1.71
C ASN A 156 11.42 -8.60 2.21
N PHE A 157 11.27 -7.55 3.02
CA PHE A 157 12.42 -6.81 3.57
C PHE A 157 13.15 -7.56 4.70
N GLU A 158 12.46 -8.42 5.46
CA GLU A 158 13.12 -9.34 6.40
C GLU A 158 14.04 -10.34 5.68
N VAL A 159 13.60 -10.92 4.55
CA VAL A 159 14.41 -11.84 3.74
C VAL A 159 15.60 -11.12 3.11
N ARG A 160 15.45 -9.85 2.70
CA ARG A 160 16.56 -9.04 2.18
C ARG A 160 17.65 -8.77 3.22
N ARG A 161 17.28 -8.68 4.50
CA ARG A 161 18.22 -8.40 5.60
C ARG A 161 19.03 -9.62 6.03
N ASP A 162 18.52 -10.82 5.81
CA ASP A 162 19.14 -12.07 6.27
C ASP A 162 19.67 -12.93 5.10
N PRO A 163 20.98 -12.91 4.81
CA PRO A 163 21.58 -13.72 3.75
C PRO A 163 21.39 -15.23 3.93
N ALA A 164 21.19 -15.72 5.17
CA ALA A 164 20.97 -17.14 5.41
C ALA A 164 19.61 -17.59 4.86
N ARG A 165 18.57 -16.75 4.99
CA ARG A 165 17.24 -16.97 4.41
C ARG A 165 17.21 -16.86 2.89
N ARG A 166 18.16 -16.16 2.28
CA ARG A 166 18.34 -16.12 0.82
C ARG A 166 18.60 -17.52 0.24
N ASN A 167 19.30 -18.37 0.99
CA ASN A 167 19.67 -19.73 0.58
C ASN A 167 18.57 -20.77 0.84
N GLU A 168 17.57 -20.46 1.67
CA GLU A 168 16.41 -21.31 1.95
C GLU A 168 15.25 -21.08 0.96
N ALA A 169 15.26 -19.96 0.22
CA ALA A 169 14.26 -19.68 -0.79
C ALA A 169 14.39 -20.68 -1.96
N PRO A 170 13.28 -21.28 -2.44
CA PRO A 170 13.34 -22.29 -3.49
C PRO A 170 14.08 -21.76 -4.73
N SER A 171 15.07 -22.53 -5.18
CA SER A 171 15.70 -22.34 -6.49
C SER A 171 14.64 -22.64 -7.56
N PRO A 172 14.40 -21.75 -8.54
CA PRO A 172 13.45 -22.04 -9.59
C PRO A 172 13.96 -23.22 -10.42
N ALA A 173 13.09 -24.21 -10.64
CA ALA A 173 13.19 -25.05 -11.81
C ALA A 173 13.03 -24.15 -13.04
N GLU A 174 14.12 -24.00 -13.79
CA GLU A 174 14.22 -23.73 -15.23
C GLU A 174 13.02 -23.01 -15.89
N GLU A 175 13.03 -21.68 -15.88
CA GLU A 175 12.40 -20.88 -16.94
C GLU A 175 13.47 -20.05 -17.66
N GLY A 176 13.97 -20.61 -18.77
CA GLY A 176 14.19 -19.96 -20.07
C GLY A 176 14.95 -18.64 -20.25
N GLU A 177 15.48 -17.97 -19.22
CA GLU A 177 16.23 -16.72 -19.39
C GLU A 177 17.74 -16.93 -19.17
N VAL A 178 18.48 -16.78 -20.26
CA VAL A 178 19.94 -16.86 -20.36
C VAL A 178 20.51 -15.47 -20.06
N ASP A 179 21.56 -15.45 -19.24
CA ASP A 179 22.40 -14.30 -18.81
C ASP A 179 21.89 -13.44 -17.64
N GLY A 180 22.42 -13.74 -16.45
CA GLY A 180 22.37 -12.93 -15.23
C GLY A 180 23.02 -13.69 -14.06
N ASP A 181 23.81 -13.01 -13.22
CA ASP A 181 24.31 -13.63 -11.99
C ASP A 181 23.16 -13.98 -11.03
N ASN A 182 23.40 -14.88 -10.07
CA ASN A 182 22.37 -15.35 -9.15
C ASN A 182 21.76 -14.22 -8.30
N GLU A 183 22.53 -13.14 -8.11
CA GLU A 183 22.17 -11.98 -7.32
C GLU A 183 21.11 -11.11 -8.02
N SER A 184 21.34 -10.75 -9.28
CA SER A 184 20.40 -9.97 -10.10
C SER A 184 19.07 -10.70 -10.35
N ARG A 185 19.09 -12.02 -10.49
CA ARG A 185 17.87 -12.84 -10.62
C ARG A 185 17.02 -12.83 -9.34
N TRP A 186 17.66 -12.97 -8.18
CA TRP A 186 16.96 -12.90 -6.90
C TRP A 186 16.35 -11.52 -6.68
N GLU A 187 17.11 -10.44 -6.95
CA GLU A 187 16.62 -9.08 -6.81
C GLU A 187 15.43 -8.80 -7.75
N SER A 188 15.50 -9.28 -8.99
CA SER A 188 14.39 -9.18 -9.95
C SER A 188 13.13 -9.90 -9.47
N ARG A 189 13.28 -11.09 -8.86
CA ARG A 189 12.16 -11.85 -8.30
C ARG A 189 11.55 -11.16 -7.09
N GLU A 190 12.36 -10.73 -6.12
CA GLU A 190 11.87 -10.05 -4.93
C GLU A 190 11.25 -8.69 -5.26
N ASN A 191 11.75 -8.00 -6.29
CA ASN A 191 11.12 -6.79 -6.82
C ASN A 191 9.77 -7.07 -7.47
N ARG A 192 9.62 -8.20 -8.19
CA ARG A 192 8.32 -8.62 -8.73
C ARG A 192 7.32 -8.95 -7.60
N HIS A 193 7.78 -9.59 -6.52
CA HIS A 193 6.96 -9.86 -5.34
C HIS A 193 6.50 -8.55 -4.67
N LEU A 194 7.42 -7.61 -4.48
CA LEU A 194 7.13 -6.32 -3.89
C LEU A 194 6.11 -5.53 -4.72
N ARG A 195 6.35 -5.42 -6.04
CA ARG A 195 5.46 -4.70 -6.98
C ARG A 195 4.05 -5.25 -7.00
N CYS A 196 3.87 -6.56 -6.87
CA CYS A 196 2.56 -7.19 -6.79
C CYS A 196 1.70 -6.58 -5.67
N TYR A 197 2.25 -6.48 -4.46
CA TYR A 197 1.50 -5.92 -3.31
C TYR A 197 1.35 -4.40 -3.38
N ILE A 198 2.34 -3.67 -3.92
CA ILE A 198 2.19 -2.24 -4.20
C ILE A 198 1.05 -1.99 -5.20
N THR A 199 0.92 -2.85 -6.21
CA THR A 199 -0.15 -2.76 -7.23
C THR A 199 -1.53 -2.91 -6.59
N VAL A 200 -1.68 -3.76 -5.57
CA VAL A 200 -2.91 -3.85 -4.77
C VAL A 200 -3.22 -2.52 -4.09
N PHE A 201 -2.24 -1.89 -3.43
CA PHE A 201 -2.42 -0.56 -2.82
C PHE A 201 -2.79 0.51 -3.85
N LEU A 202 -2.16 0.47 -5.03
CA LEU A 202 -2.47 1.35 -6.15
C LEU A 202 -3.95 1.26 -6.49
N HIS A 203 -4.47 0.05 -6.75
CA HIS A 203 -5.87 -0.12 -7.12
C HIS A 203 -6.85 0.15 -5.97
N ILE A 204 -6.50 -0.15 -4.71
CA ILE A 204 -7.33 0.23 -3.55
C ILE A 204 -7.49 1.76 -3.48
N SER A 205 -6.41 2.50 -3.72
CA SER A 205 -6.41 3.97 -3.60
C SER A 205 -7.23 4.69 -4.69
N GLU A 206 -7.70 3.97 -5.71
CA GLU A 206 -8.60 4.53 -6.75
C GLU A 206 -10.03 4.69 -6.25
N TYR A 207 -10.41 3.98 -5.19
CA TYR A 207 -11.78 3.96 -4.68
C TYR A 207 -12.01 5.05 -3.62
N ASP A 208 -12.89 5.99 -3.93
CA ASP A 208 -13.21 7.13 -3.07
C ASP A 208 -13.67 6.74 -1.66
N ASP A 209 -14.46 5.67 -1.54
CA ASP A 209 -14.99 5.17 -0.28
C ASP A 209 -13.95 4.39 0.54
N TRP A 210 -12.96 3.76 -0.10
CA TRP A 210 -11.84 3.11 0.60
C TRP A 210 -10.71 4.06 0.96
N ARG A 211 -10.50 5.16 0.22
CA ARG A 211 -9.40 6.12 0.48
C ARG A 211 -9.31 6.58 1.94
N PRO A 212 -10.40 6.94 2.66
CA PRO A 212 -10.32 7.31 4.07
C PRO A 212 -9.83 6.17 4.96
N GLY A 213 -10.36 4.96 4.78
CA GLY A 213 -9.92 3.79 5.54
C GLY A 213 -8.47 3.41 5.22
N LEU A 214 -8.06 3.51 3.95
CA LEU A 214 -6.69 3.25 3.52
C LEU A 214 -5.73 4.25 4.18
N ALA A 215 -6.07 5.54 4.14
CA ALA A 215 -5.24 6.60 4.72
C ALA A 215 -5.03 6.39 6.22
N GLN A 216 -6.07 5.98 6.95
CA GLN A 216 -5.97 5.61 8.37
C GLN A 216 -5.08 4.38 8.59
N LEU A 217 -5.21 3.35 7.76
CA LEU A 217 -4.40 2.12 7.88
C LEU A 217 -2.91 2.34 7.51
N LEU A 218 -2.60 3.41 6.78
CA LEU A 218 -1.24 3.83 6.47
C LEU A 218 -0.67 4.83 7.49
N GLN A 219 -1.32 4.97 8.65
CA GLN A 219 -0.92 5.86 9.74
C GLN A 219 -0.90 5.12 11.11
N PRO A 220 0.21 5.12 11.88
CA PRO A 220 1.54 5.60 11.50
C PRO A 220 2.08 4.82 10.30
N ILE A 221 3.16 5.29 9.68
CA ILE A 221 3.81 4.65 8.52
C ILE A 221 4.06 3.16 8.85
N PRO A 222 3.35 2.21 8.20
CA PRO A 222 3.35 0.81 8.61
C PRO A 222 4.37 0.00 7.80
N PHE A 223 5.55 0.57 7.56
CA PHE A 223 6.59 -0.04 6.74
C PHE A 223 7.92 -0.06 7.50
N PRO A 224 8.79 -1.05 7.25
CA PRO A 224 10.12 -1.09 7.86
C PRO A 224 11.01 0.03 7.29
N ASP A 225 11.97 0.52 8.06
CA ASP A 225 12.88 1.60 7.66
C ASP A 225 13.65 1.24 6.38
N GLU A 226 13.98 -0.04 6.20
CA GLU A 226 14.64 -0.55 4.99
C GLU A 226 13.78 -0.36 3.74
N ALA A 227 12.46 -0.48 3.86
CA ALA A 227 11.55 -0.18 2.74
C ALA A 227 11.53 1.32 2.43
N LEU A 228 11.53 2.16 3.47
CA LEU A 228 11.52 3.62 3.31
C LEU A 228 12.83 4.15 2.71
N GLY A 229 13.94 3.43 2.89
CA GLY A 229 15.20 3.71 2.20
C GLY A 229 15.32 3.12 0.80
N TYR A 230 14.39 2.25 0.37
CA TYR A 230 14.47 1.54 -0.91
C TYR A 230 13.77 2.32 -2.03
N GLN A 231 14.57 2.88 -2.95
CA GLN A 231 14.06 3.76 -4.03
C GLN A 231 12.94 3.14 -4.88
N PRO A 232 13.02 1.88 -5.34
CA PRO A 232 11.92 1.28 -6.10
C PRO A 232 10.62 1.20 -5.29
N PHE A 233 10.70 0.94 -3.98
CA PHE A 233 9.51 0.93 -3.12
C PHE A 233 8.89 2.32 -3.03
N ILE A 234 9.69 3.33 -2.69
CA ILE A 234 9.19 4.70 -2.53
C ILE A 234 8.60 5.22 -3.84
N HIS A 235 9.32 5.04 -4.96
CA HIS A 235 8.85 5.44 -6.26
C HIS A 235 7.52 4.76 -6.64
N ASP A 236 7.44 3.43 -6.49
CA ASP A 236 6.24 2.68 -6.90
C ASP A 236 5.05 2.93 -5.95
N PHE A 237 5.29 3.29 -4.68
CA PHE A 237 4.24 3.62 -3.70
C PHE A 237 3.77 5.09 -3.77
N MET A 238 4.55 5.96 -4.40
CA MET A 238 4.28 7.40 -4.56
C MET A 238 2.85 7.73 -5.04
N PRO A 239 2.27 7.05 -6.04
CA PRO A 239 0.92 7.39 -6.51
C PRO A 239 -0.18 7.15 -5.47
N VAL A 240 0.02 6.19 -4.55
CA VAL A 240 -0.90 5.94 -3.42
C VAL A 240 -0.93 7.15 -2.51
N ILE A 241 0.25 7.63 -2.12
CA ILE A 241 0.40 8.78 -1.23
C ILE A 241 -0.05 10.07 -1.91
N GLN A 242 0.20 10.22 -3.21
CA GLN A 242 -0.32 11.33 -4.00
C GLN A 242 -1.84 11.41 -3.90
N ARG A 243 -2.56 10.29 -4.12
CA ARG A 243 -4.03 10.25 -4.06
C ARG A 243 -4.59 10.55 -2.68
N ILE A 244 -3.88 10.18 -1.61
CA ILE A 244 -4.25 10.52 -0.23
C ILE A 244 -3.99 12.02 0.01
N GLY A 245 -2.78 12.48 -0.29
CA GLY A 245 -2.32 13.84 0.00
C GLY A 245 -2.97 14.94 -0.84
N THR A 246 -3.59 14.60 -1.96
CA THR A 246 -4.37 15.52 -2.81
C THR A 246 -5.89 15.28 -2.74
N ASP A 247 -6.35 14.41 -1.85
CA ASP A 247 -7.79 14.17 -1.66
C ASP A 247 -8.50 15.45 -1.21
N SER A 248 -9.70 15.71 -1.74
CA SER A 248 -10.51 16.87 -1.39
C SER A 248 -10.99 16.89 0.06
N ARG A 249 -11.07 15.72 0.71
CA ARG A 249 -11.56 15.57 2.09
C ARG A 249 -10.40 15.74 3.06
N CYS A 250 -10.57 16.64 4.02
CA CYS A 250 -9.46 17.00 4.89
C CYS A 250 -9.14 15.92 5.94
N GLU A 251 -10.10 15.03 6.26
CA GLU A 251 -9.83 13.81 7.04
C GLU A 251 -8.92 12.80 6.32
N VAL A 252 -8.78 12.89 4.99
CA VAL A 252 -7.93 11.98 4.20
C VAL A 252 -6.55 12.58 4.00
N HIS A 253 -6.45 13.78 3.42
CA HIS A 253 -5.14 14.36 3.12
C HIS A 253 -4.33 14.72 4.37
N GLN A 254 -4.96 14.92 5.54
CA GLN A 254 -4.23 15.14 6.78
C GLN A 254 -3.48 13.89 7.27
N MET A 255 -3.84 12.70 6.78
CA MET A 255 -3.17 11.44 7.15
C MET A 255 -1.74 11.34 6.61
N VAL A 256 -1.35 12.22 5.67
CA VAL A 256 0.06 12.33 5.25
C VAL A 256 0.94 12.98 6.31
N LEU A 257 0.35 13.64 7.31
CA LEU A 257 1.08 14.22 8.44
C LEU A 257 1.35 13.17 9.53
N GLY A 258 2.34 13.44 10.37
CA GLY A 258 2.60 12.62 11.55
C GLY A 258 1.41 12.56 12.52
N ILE A 259 1.21 11.39 13.14
CA ILE A 259 0.13 11.14 14.13
C ILE A 259 0.19 12.07 15.35
N ARG A 260 1.38 12.57 15.67
CA ARG A 260 1.66 13.47 16.78
C ARG A 260 2.95 14.24 16.51
N GLU A 261 3.15 15.30 17.26
CA GLU A 261 4.35 16.12 17.16
C GLU A 261 5.64 15.29 17.33
N GLY A 262 6.60 15.51 16.43
CA GLY A 262 7.89 14.80 16.43
C GLY A 262 7.85 13.39 15.84
N LYS A 263 6.69 12.90 15.36
CA LYS A 263 6.62 11.68 14.55
C LYS A 263 6.50 12.03 13.08
N GLU A 264 7.31 11.38 12.26
CA GLU A 264 7.30 11.55 10.82
C GLU A 264 6.01 10.95 10.22
N GLY A 265 5.46 11.65 9.24
CA GLY A 265 4.42 11.17 8.34
C GLY A 265 4.95 11.10 6.91
N TRP A 266 4.08 10.70 5.98
CA TRP A 266 4.39 10.65 4.56
C TRP A 266 4.87 11.99 3.98
N PHE A 267 4.39 13.11 4.52
CA PHE A 267 4.87 14.44 4.18
C PHE A 267 6.37 14.63 4.45
N ASP A 268 6.87 14.04 5.54
CA ASP A 268 8.28 14.12 5.91
C ASP A 268 9.12 13.17 5.05
N ILE A 269 8.59 11.98 4.73
CA ILE A 269 9.26 10.98 3.90
C ILE A 269 9.55 11.50 2.48
N TYR A 270 8.57 12.12 1.82
CA TYR A 270 8.74 12.66 0.45
C TYR A 270 9.37 14.05 0.42
N CYS A 271 9.79 14.59 1.56
CA CYS A 271 10.41 15.91 1.65
C CYS A 271 11.69 15.96 0.77
N PRO A 272 11.96 17.05 0.02
CA PRO A 272 13.15 17.19 -0.81
C PRO A 272 14.50 16.95 -0.11
N SER A 273 14.56 17.09 1.21
CA SER A 273 15.76 16.79 2.01
C SER A 273 15.90 15.32 2.41
N SER A 274 14.85 14.51 2.19
CA SER A 274 14.85 13.08 2.48
C SER A 274 15.54 12.30 1.37
N LEU A 275 16.29 11.27 1.74
CA LEU A 275 16.90 10.33 0.79
C LEU A 275 15.85 9.59 -0.05
N ALA A 276 14.60 9.51 0.44
CA ALA A 276 13.50 8.86 -0.26
C ALA A 276 12.92 9.72 -1.40
N CYS A 277 13.22 11.02 -1.46
CA CYS A 277 12.70 11.90 -2.51
C CYS A 277 13.36 11.60 -3.86
N SER A 278 12.57 11.08 -4.81
CA SER A 278 13.01 10.70 -6.16
C SER A 278 12.43 11.59 -7.27
N ASP A 279 11.52 12.50 -6.94
CA ASP A 279 10.74 13.31 -7.88
C ASP A 279 11.05 14.82 -7.78
N ASP A 280 12.23 15.16 -7.25
CA ASP A 280 12.63 16.55 -6.99
C ASP A 280 11.65 17.36 -6.11
N GLY A 281 10.83 16.67 -5.31
CA GLY A 281 9.90 17.29 -4.37
C GLY A 281 8.55 17.67 -4.97
N LEU A 282 8.20 17.15 -6.14
CA LEU A 282 6.94 17.43 -6.81
C LEU A 282 5.74 16.99 -5.95
N LEU A 283 5.72 15.75 -5.48
CA LEU A 283 4.69 15.22 -4.60
C LEU A 283 4.62 16.01 -3.29
N TRP A 284 5.78 16.32 -2.70
CA TRP A 284 5.84 17.11 -1.48
C TRP A 284 5.18 18.49 -1.64
N CYS A 285 5.47 19.18 -2.76
CA CYS A 285 4.83 20.45 -3.09
C CYS A 285 3.33 20.31 -3.33
N LEU A 286 2.87 19.23 -3.99
CA LEU A 286 1.44 18.96 -4.20
C LEU A 286 0.69 18.74 -2.86
N MET A 287 1.29 17.97 -1.96
CA MET A 287 0.74 17.78 -0.60
C MET A 287 0.71 19.11 0.16
N LEU A 288 1.81 19.87 0.13
CA LEU A 288 1.90 21.18 0.79
C LEU A 288 0.81 22.13 0.26
N GLN A 289 0.58 22.14 -1.05
CA GLN A 289 -0.44 22.98 -1.67
C GLN A 289 -1.83 22.60 -1.17
N THR A 290 -2.16 21.31 -1.16
CA THR A 290 -3.46 20.82 -0.67
C THR A 290 -3.66 21.19 0.81
N LEU A 291 -2.64 20.99 1.64
CA LEU A 291 -2.68 21.29 3.06
C LEU A 291 -2.86 22.79 3.33
N LEU A 292 -2.13 23.65 2.61
CA LEU A 292 -2.25 25.11 2.74
C LEU A 292 -3.61 25.62 2.25
N MET A 293 -4.19 25.02 1.20
CA MET A 293 -5.45 25.47 0.62
C MET A 293 -6.70 24.96 1.35
N CYS A 294 -6.65 23.84 2.09
CA CYS A 294 -7.80 23.39 2.91
C CYS A 294 -7.76 23.94 4.34
N CYS A 295 -7.12 23.19 5.25
CA CYS A 295 -7.33 23.32 6.69
C CYS A 295 -6.08 23.78 7.45
N CYS A 296 -4.91 23.72 6.80
CA CYS A 296 -3.63 23.83 7.48
C CYS A 296 -2.93 25.18 7.23
N ARG A 297 -3.59 26.20 6.67
CA ARG A 297 -3.13 27.60 6.74
C ARG A 297 -3.28 28.17 8.16
N ARG A 298 -2.67 27.51 9.12
CA ARG A 298 -2.67 27.83 10.55
C ARG A 298 -1.24 27.92 11.03
N LYS A 299 -0.99 28.82 11.98
CA LYS A 299 0.35 29.05 12.54
C LYS A 299 1.01 27.75 13.05
N ARG A 300 0.24 26.84 13.64
CA ARG A 300 0.74 25.54 14.14
C ARG A 300 1.32 24.64 13.05
N PHE A 301 0.61 24.46 11.93
CA PHE A 301 1.12 23.65 10.83
C PHE A 301 2.32 24.33 10.17
N MET A 302 2.23 25.65 9.93
CA MET A 302 3.37 26.37 9.38
C MET A 302 4.59 26.35 10.28
N ALA A 303 4.45 26.28 11.61
CA ALA A 303 5.56 26.08 12.52
C ALA A 303 6.23 24.70 12.35
N GLN A 304 5.48 23.67 11.97
CA GLN A 304 6.05 22.38 11.55
C GLN A 304 6.78 22.53 10.22
N VAL A 305 6.16 23.13 9.20
CA VAL A 305 6.78 23.35 7.88
C VAL A 305 8.03 24.24 7.98
N ALA A 306 8.08 25.17 8.94
CA ALA A 306 9.24 26.02 9.20
C ALA A 306 10.49 25.21 9.58
N LYS A 307 10.34 24.00 10.11
CA LYS A 307 11.48 23.07 10.32
C LYS A 307 12.09 22.57 9.01
N HIS A 308 11.34 22.69 7.91
CA HIS A 308 11.72 22.32 6.54
C HIS A 308 11.92 23.56 5.64
N TYR A 309 12.45 24.66 6.18
CA TYR A 309 12.70 25.88 5.39
C TYR A 309 13.68 25.66 4.23
N ASN A 310 14.70 24.81 4.40
CA ASN A 310 15.65 24.45 3.33
C ASN A 310 14.95 23.77 2.13
N PRO A 311 14.14 22.71 2.33
CA PRO A 311 13.26 22.17 1.29
C PRO A 311 12.36 23.21 0.61
N CYS A 312 11.77 24.13 1.38
CA CYS A 312 10.95 25.21 0.80
C CYS A 312 11.79 26.13 -0.09
N MET A 313 13.01 26.50 0.33
CA MET A 313 13.92 27.31 -0.48
C MET A 313 14.31 26.60 -1.77
N LEU A 314 14.67 25.31 -1.71
CA LEU A 314 14.99 24.51 -2.90
C LEU A 314 13.80 24.43 -3.86
N ALA A 315 12.59 24.17 -3.34
CA ALA A 315 11.38 24.12 -4.14
C ALA A 315 11.03 25.49 -4.78
N SER A 316 11.25 26.59 -4.04
CA SER A 316 11.10 27.96 -4.55
C SER A 316 12.06 28.23 -5.73
N LEU A 317 13.34 27.83 -5.61
CA LEU A 317 14.33 27.97 -6.68
C LEU A 317 13.96 27.15 -7.93
N ARG A 318 13.26 26.02 -7.74
CA ARG A 318 12.71 25.17 -8.80
C ARG A 318 11.40 25.72 -9.41
N GLY A 319 10.88 26.82 -8.87
CA GLY A 319 9.70 27.50 -9.42
C GLY A 319 8.36 27.06 -8.83
N HIS A 320 8.35 26.32 -7.71
CA HIS A 320 7.09 25.93 -7.07
C HIS A 320 6.47 27.11 -6.30
N ALA A 321 5.35 27.65 -6.81
CA ALA A 321 4.67 28.80 -6.23
C ALA A 321 4.20 28.57 -4.78
N VAL A 322 3.77 27.35 -4.44
CA VAL A 322 3.38 26.98 -3.08
C VAL A 322 4.53 27.14 -2.07
N ALA A 323 5.76 26.89 -2.50
CA ALA A 323 6.94 27.06 -1.65
C ALA A 323 7.21 28.56 -1.40
N ASN A 324 6.99 29.42 -2.40
CA ASN A 324 7.05 30.87 -2.21
C ASN A 324 6.02 31.34 -1.19
N GLU A 325 4.78 30.86 -1.28
CA GLU A 325 3.72 31.18 -0.31
C GLU A 325 4.11 30.69 1.09
N ALA A 326 4.59 29.46 1.24
CA ALA A 326 5.04 28.91 2.52
C ALA A 326 6.16 29.75 3.15
N LEU A 327 7.19 30.12 2.37
CA LEU A 327 8.29 30.98 2.81
C LEU A 327 7.80 32.37 3.23
N CYS A 328 6.88 32.98 2.46
CA CYS A 328 6.27 34.25 2.84
C CYS A 328 5.48 34.14 4.14
N LEU A 329 4.71 33.07 4.35
CA LEU A 329 3.98 32.84 5.60
C LEU A 329 4.92 32.64 6.80
N MET A 330 6.06 31.98 6.62
CA MET A 330 7.08 31.84 7.67
C MET A 330 7.63 33.19 8.12
N LEU A 331 7.89 34.10 7.17
CA LEU A 331 8.32 35.47 7.45
C LEU A 331 7.19 36.30 8.08
N GLU A 332 5.99 36.23 7.53
CA GLU A 332 4.82 36.99 7.96
C GLU A 332 4.41 36.65 9.41
N TRP A 333 4.58 35.40 9.81
CA TRP A 333 4.19 34.92 11.15
C TRP A 333 5.34 34.78 12.14
N GLU A 334 6.53 35.28 11.76
CA GLU A 334 7.75 35.26 12.57
C GLU A 334 8.10 33.85 13.08
N LEU A 335 8.00 32.86 12.20
CA LEU A 335 8.28 31.45 12.55
C LEU A 335 9.76 31.07 12.48
N ILE A 336 10.59 31.96 11.93
CA ILE A 336 12.04 31.80 11.83
C ILE A 336 12.66 32.75 12.84
N GLU A 337 13.40 32.23 13.82
CA GLU A 337 14.02 33.05 14.87
C GLU A 337 15.34 33.68 14.39
N LEU A 338 16.14 32.93 13.64
CA LEU A 338 17.47 33.35 13.19
C LEU A 338 17.37 34.35 12.04
N GLU A 339 17.92 35.55 12.24
CA GLU A 339 17.87 36.63 11.25
C GLU A 339 18.62 36.29 9.96
N GLU A 340 19.73 35.55 10.06
CA GLU A 340 20.47 35.03 8.90
C GLU A 340 19.60 34.15 8.00
N VAL A 341 18.77 33.28 8.59
CA VAL A 341 17.85 32.40 7.85
C VAL A 341 16.75 33.22 7.19
N LYS A 342 16.21 34.25 7.86
CA LYS A 342 15.24 35.17 7.24
C LYS A 342 15.84 35.86 6.01
N MET A 343 17.07 36.35 6.10
CA MET A 343 17.78 36.98 4.99
C MET A 343 18.02 36.01 3.82
N GLN A 344 18.35 34.75 4.11
CA GLN A 344 18.48 33.71 3.10
C GLN A 344 17.15 33.41 2.39
N ILE A 345 16.04 33.35 3.14
CA ILE A 345 14.70 33.17 2.58
C ILE A 345 14.33 34.34 1.66
N VAL A 346 14.54 35.58 2.11
CA VAL A 346 14.29 36.79 1.32
C VAL A 346 15.12 36.77 0.03
N THR A 347 16.41 36.48 0.14
CA THR A 347 17.31 36.38 -1.02
C THR A 347 16.80 35.34 -2.00
N THR A 348 16.38 34.17 -1.50
CA THR A 348 15.83 33.08 -2.32
C THR A 348 14.57 33.52 -3.06
N LEU A 349 13.62 34.15 -2.38
CA LEU A 349 12.41 34.67 -3.02
C LEU A 349 12.73 35.70 -4.11
N GLN A 350 13.79 36.49 -3.95
CA GLN A 350 14.17 37.51 -4.94
C GLN A 350 14.82 36.95 -6.22
N THR A 351 15.28 35.69 -6.20
CA THR A 351 15.93 35.07 -7.37
C THR A 351 14.96 34.76 -8.51
N THR A 352 13.75 34.29 -8.20
CA THR A 352 12.76 33.89 -9.21
C THR A 352 11.70 34.96 -9.42
N THR A 353 11.09 35.00 -10.62
CA THR A 353 10.01 35.97 -10.91
C THR A 353 8.81 35.76 -9.99
N SER A 354 8.35 34.51 -9.86
CA SER A 354 7.23 34.17 -8.97
C SER A 354 7.55 34.50 -7.50
N GLY A 355 8.77 34.23 -7.03
CA GLY A 355 9.18 34.57 -5.66
C GLY A 355 9.17 36.08 -5.42
N ARG A 356 9.64 36.88 -6.38
CA ARG A 356 9.62 38.36 -6.29
C ARG A 356 8.19 38.89 -6.15
N GLU A 357 7.25 38.36 -6.93
CA GLU A 357 5.84 38.74 -6.87
C GLU A 357 5.23 38.44 -5.49
N HIS A 358 5.47 37.23 -4.95
CA HIS A 358 4.97 36.83 -3.63
C HIS A 358 5.57 37.70 -2.51
N TYR A 359 6.88 37.95 -2.57
CA TYR A 359 7.56 38.77 -1.57
C TYR A 359 7.11 40.24 -1.63
N GLN A 360 6.92 40.81 -2.82
CA GLN A 360 6.38 42.15 -2.97
C GLN A 360 4.96 42.26 -2.39
N ALA A 361 4.10 41.27 -2.64
CA ALA A 361 2.76 41.23 -2.05
C ALA A 361 2.81 41.16 -0.52
N LEU A 362 3.73 40.39 0.07
CA LEU A 362 3.96 40.38 1.52
C LEU A 362 4.38 41.75 2.05
N CYS A 363 5.37 42.40 1.43
CA CYS A 363 5.83 43.72 1.85
C CYS A 363 4.75 44.80 1.73
N GLN A 364 3.83 44.69 0.77
CA GLN A 364 2.68 45.57 0.65
C GLN A 364 1.69 45.35 1.80
N ARG A 365 1.34 44.09 2.11
CA ARG A 365 0.47 43.76 3.26
C ARG A 365 1.04 44.27 4.59
N GLN A 366 2.34 44.07 4.82
CA GLN A 366 3.00 44.53 6.04
C GLN A 366 3.03 46.05 6.17
N ARG A 367 3.21 46.79 5.06
CA ARG A 367 3.11 48.25 5.05
C ARG A 367 1.70 48.72 5.41
N HIS A 368 0.68 48.16 4.77
CA HIS A 368 -0.71 48.50 5.03
C HIS A 368 -1.11 48.24 6.49
N LEU A 369 -0.68 47.12 7.08
CA LEU A 369 -0.93 46.82 8.49
C LEU A 369 -0.27 47.83 9.44
N ARG A 370 0.94 48.31 9.11
CA ARG A 370 1.61 49.34 9.91
C ARG A 370 0.88 50.68 9.87
N GLU A 371 0.32 51.03 8.71
CA GLU A 371 -0.49 52.25 8.51
C GLU A 371 -1.85 52.20 9.25
N LEU A 372 -2.39 51.02 9.52
CA LEU A 372 -3.66 50.85 10.26
C LEU A 372 -3.49 50.85 11.79
N VAL A 373 -2.27 50.56 12.27
CA VAL A 373 -1.93 50.49 13.71
C VAL A 373 -1.27 51.80 14.18
N SER A 374 -0.83 52.66 13.26
CA SER A 374 -0.41 54.05 13.50
C SER A 374 -1.61 55.00 13.55
#